data_AF-A0A4Q2Y6D6-F1
#
_entry.id   AF-A0A4Q2Y6D6-F1
#
_cell.length_a   1.000
_cell.length_b   1.000
_cell.length_c   1.000
_cell.angle_alpha   90.00
_cell.angle_beta   90.00
_cell.angle_gamma   90.00
#
_symmetry.space_group_name_H-M   'P 1'
#
loop_
_entity.id
_entity.type
_entity.pdbx_description
1 polymer ?
#
loop_
_entity_poly.entity_id
_entity_poly.type
_entity_poly.pdbx_seq_one_letter_code
_entity_poly.pdbx_strand_id
1 'polypeptide(L)'
;MQRWIVLGGLVLMLMFGGAIYAYSNYKQGRPHPVWVPLPINRELPEEKRTEIATGLKTKLSDDSILFQVSKDLGLPGRMKLPDDGAVAAEIRKRLFVDVGEAETAMGRVPSINIGVKGAVRDQKISEDVAMRLMEDVWKILGIKPPPKK
;
A
#
# COMPACT_ATOMS: atom_id res chain seq x y z
N MET A 1 47.13 15.11 -24.91
CA MET A 1 46.94 14.49 -23.57
C MET A 1 45.71 15.03 -22.84
N GLN A 2 45.51 16.35 -22.74
CA GLN A 2 44.38 16.95 -22.01
C GLN A 2 42.98 16.48 -22.47
N ARG A 3 42.77 16.30 -23.79
CA ARG A 3 41.48 15.81 -24.34
C ARG A 3 41.10 14.39 -23.86
N TRP A 4 42.08 13.52 -23.66
CA TRP A 4 41.86 12.14 -23.20
C TRP A 4 41.54 12.07 -21.70
N ILE A 5 42.11 12.98 -20.91
CA ILE A 5 41.80 13.11 -19.48
C ILE A 5 40.36 13.61 -19.28
N VAL A 6 39.93 14.60 -20.08
CA VAL A 6 38.56 15.11 -20.04
C VAL A 6 37.55 14.02 -20.44
N LEU A 7 37.84 13.27 -21.51
CA LEU A 7 37.01 12.12 -21.91
C LEU A 7 36.95 11.03 -20.83
N GLY A 8 38.10 10.66 -20.25
CA GLY A 8 38.15 9.66 -19.17
C GLY A 8 37.39 10.10 -17.92
N GLY A 9 37.52 11.36 -17.52
CA GLY A 9 36.76 11.94 -16.40
C GLY A 9 35.25 11.94 -16.66
N LEU A 10 34.82 12.27 -17.88
CA LEU A 10 33.40 12.29 -18.26
C LEU A 10 32.80 10.88 -18.27
N VAL A 11 33.54 9.88 -18.73
CA VAL A 11 33.13 8.46 -18.67
C VAL A 11 32.98 7.99 -17.23
N LEU A 12 33.95 8.29 -16.36
CA LEU A 12 33.86 7.92 -14.94
C LEU A 12 32.67 8.61 -14.27
N MET A 13 32.45 9.89 -14.52
CA MET A 13 31.32 10.63 -13.96
C MET A 13 29.97 10.06 -14.41
N LEU A 14 29.83 9.66 -15.68
CA LEU A 14 28.64 8.98 -16.19
C LEU A 14 28.46 7.60 -15.55
N MET A 15 29.53 6.82 -15.36
CA MET A 15 29.43 5.51 -14.71
C MET A 15 29.05 5.62 -13.23
N PHE A 16 29.68 6.53 -12.47
CA PHE A 16 29.34 6.75 -11.06
C PHE A 16 27.94 7.34 -10.91
N GLY A 17 27.56 8.31 -11.74
CA GLY A 17 26.20 8.86 -11.75
C GLY A 17 25.14 7.81 -12.10
N GLY A 18 25.42 6.98 -13.11
CA GLY A 18 24.56 5.86 -13.51
C GLY A 18 24.41 4.81 -12.42
N ALA A 19 25.50 4.45 -11.73
CA ALA A 19 25.49 3.48 -10.64
C ALA A 19 24.66 3.98 -9.43
N ILE A 20 24.83 5.25 -9.05
CA ILE A 20 24.06 5.87 -7.96
C ILE A 20 22.57 5.92 -8.32
N TYR A 21 22.26 6.33 -9.56
CA TYR A 21 20.88 6.39 -10.03
C TYR A 21 20.22 5.00 -10.05
N ALA A 22 20.91 3.99 -10.60
CA ALA A 22 20.41 2.62 -10.63
C ALA A 22 20.17 2.07 -9.22
N TYR A 23 21.11 2.33 -8.29
CA TYR A 23 20.98 1.91 -6.90
C TYR A 23 19.80 2.59 -6.18
N SER A 24 19.61 3.90 -6.38
CA SER A 24 18.48 4.64 -5.82
C SER A 24 17.15 4.12 -6.37
N ASN A 25 17.05 3.93 -7.68
CA ASN A 25 15.84 3.42 -8.31
C ASN A 25 15.51 1.99 -7.84
N TYR A 26 16.53 1.14 -7.67
CA TYR A 26 16.36 -0.19 -7.10
C TYR A 26 15.79 -0.15 -5.68
N LYS A 27 16.30 0.73 -4.80
CA LYS A 27 15.78 0.91 -3.44
C LYS A 27 14.32 1.40 -3.45
N GLN A 28 13.99 2.34 -4.33
CA GLN A 28 12.65 2.90 -4.45
C GLN A 28 11.62 1.93 -5.06
N GLY A 29 12.08 0.96 -5.86
CA GLY A 29 11.25 -0.09 -6.45
C GLY A 29 10.98 -1.29 -5.53
N ARG A 30 11.52 -1.31 -4.30
CA ARG A 30 11.34 -2.44 -3.38
C ARG A 30 9.88 -2.55 -2.92
N PRO A 31 9.36 -3.77 -2.72
CA PRO A 31 8.05 -3.96 -2.10
C PRO A 31 8.00 -3.33 -0.70
N HIS A 32 7.01 -2.48 -0.48
CA HIS A 32 6.72 -1.82 0.78
C HIS A 32 5.21 -1.92 1.02
N PRO A 33 4.75 -2.97 1.73
CA PRO A 33 3.34 -3.07 2.11
C PRO A 33 3.00 -1.98 3.11
N VAL A 34 1.87 -1.32 2.90
CA VAL A 34 1.29 -0.36 3.85
C VAL A 34 -0.08 -0.88 4.23
N TRP A 35 -0.39 -0.86 5.53
CA TRP A 35 -1.67 -1.33 6.05
C TRP A 35 -2.12 -0.52 7.24
N VAL A 36 -3.43 -0.58 7.48
CA VAL A 36 -4.06 -0.10 8.71
C VAL A 36 -4.48 -1.32 9.52
N PRO A 37 -4.01 -1.47 10.78
CA PRO A 37 -4.44 -2.55 11.64
C PRO A 37 -5.84 -2.27 12.21
N LEU A 38 -6.72 -3.28 12.14
CA LEU A 38 -7.99 -3.30 12.86
C LEU A 38 -7.87 -4.26 14.06
N PRO A 39 -7.75 -3.76 15.31
CA PRO A 39 -7.67 -4.62 16.48
C PRO A 39 -8.90 -5.51 16.65
N ILE A 40 -8.69 -6.75 17.06
CA ILE A 40 -9.75 -7.75 17.28
C ILE A 40 -9.65 -8.37 18.68
N ASN A 41 -10.74 -8.96 19.16
CA ASN A 41 -10.78 -9.61 20.47
C ASN A 41 -9.76 -10.78 20.53
N ARG A 42 -8.95 -10.83 21.60
CA ARG A 42 -7.97 -11.88 21.88
C ARG A 42 -8.59 -13.26 22.07
N GLU A 43 -9.84 -13.32 22.50
CA GLU A 43 -10.54 -14.58 22.77
C GLU A 43 -11.14 -15.22 21.52
N LEU A 44 -11.15 -14.51 20.38
CA LEU A 44 -11.63 -15.08 19.12
C LEU A 44 -10.70 -16.21 18.66
N PRO A 45 -11.23 -17.41 18.33
CA PRO A 45 -10.45 -18.48 17.73
C PRO A 45 -9.83 -18.03 16.40
N GLU A 46 -8.63 -18.53 16.10
CA GLU A 46 -7.88 -18.18 14.88
C GLU A 46 -8.69 -18.42 13.60
N GLU A 47 -9.42 -19.53 13.52
CA GLU A 47 -10.29 -19.87 12.39
C GLU A 47 -11.30 -18.76 12.08
N LYS A 48 -11.95 -18.22 13.13
CA LYS A 48 -12.92 -17.11 12.96
C LYS A 48 -12.22 -15.83 12.52
N ARG A 49 -10.98 -15.59 12.95
CA ARG A 49 -10.21 -14.41 12.51
C ARG A 49 -9.91 -14.49 11.02
N THR A 50 -9.49 -15.66 10.55
CA THR A 50 -9.21 -15.93 9.14
C THR A 50 -10.47 -15.86 8.29
N GLU A 51 -11.61 -16.33 8.81
CA GLU A 51 -12.92 -16.19 8.16
C GLU A 51 -13.33 -14.72 8.00
N ILE A 52 -13.20 -13.91 9.05
CA ILE A 52 -13.47 -12.47 9.00
C ILE A 52 -12.53 -11.78 8.01
N ALA A 53 -11.23 -12.09 8.05
CA ALA A 53 -10.25 -11.53 7.13
C ALA A 53 -10.57 -11.85 5.67
N THR A 54 -10.93 -13.11 5.39
CA THR A 54 -11.33 -13.57 4.05
C THR A 54 -12.63 -12.90 3.59
N GLY A 55 -13.63 -12.80 4.47
CA GLY A 55 -14.90 -12.14 4.18
C GLY A 55 -14.72 -10.64 3.90
N LEU A 56 -13.87 -9.96 4.67
CA LEU A 56 -13.50 -8.57 4.44
C LEU A 56 -12.75 -8.41 3.12
N LYS A 57 -11.79 -9.29 2.82
CA LYS A 57 -11.06 -9.28 1.54
C LYS A 57 -12.02 -9.35 0.36
N THR A 58 -12.97 -10.29 0.40
CA THR A 58 -13.96 -10.48 -0.67
C THR A 58 -14.81 -9.22 -0.86
N LYS A 59 -15.32 -8.62 0.23
CA LYS A 59 -16.13 -7.40 0.15
C LYS A 59 -15.32 -6.20 -0.34
N LEU A 60 -14.11 -6.00 0.16
CA LEU A 60 -13.24 -4.90 -0.26
C LEU A 60 -12.71 -5.06 -1.69
N SER A 61 -12.72 -6.29 -2.22
CA SER A 61 -12.34 -6.58 -3.60
C SER A 61 -13.46 -6.29 -4.61
N ASP A 62 -14.65 -5.90 -4.15
CA ASP A 62 -15.76 -5.52 -5.02
C ASP A 62 -15.36 -4.34 -5.92
N ASP A 63 -15.67 -4.46 -7.22
CA ASP A 63 -15.38 -3.41 -8.19
C ASP A 63 -15.99 -2.07 -7.76
N SER A 64 -17.21 -2.05 -7.25
CA SER A 64 -17.89 -0.82 -6.85
C SER A 64 -17.11 -0.01 -5.80
N ILE A 65 -16.56 -0.69 -4.79
CA ILE A 65 -15.73 -0.09 -3.74
C ILE A 65 -14.41 0.40 -4.35
N LEU A 66 -13.73 -0.44 -5.13
CA LEU A 66 -12.43 -0.09 -5.70
C LEU A 66 -12.50 1.06 -6.71
N PHE A 67 -13.56 1.11 -7.52
CA PHE A 67 -13.86 2.24 -8.40
C PHE A 67 -14.09 3.52 -7.60
N GLN A 68 -14.83 3.44 -6.49
CA GLN A 68 -15.06 4.59 -5.64
C GLN A 68 -13.76 5.08 -4.99
N VAL A 69 -12.92 4.18 -4.48
CA VAL A 69 -11.59 4.52 -3.95
C VAL A 69 -10.72 5.20 -5.02
N SER A 70 -10.74 4.70 -6.26
CA SER A 70 -10.01 5.32 -7.38
C SER A 70 -10.46 6.76 -7.64
N LYS A 71 -11.77 6.98 -7.69
CA LYS A 71 -12.38 8.30 -7.94
C LYS A 71 -12.09 9.28 -6.81
N ASP A 72 -12.32 8.87 -5.56
CA ASP A 72 -12.16 9.73 -4.39
C ASP A 72 -10.72 10.23 -4.23
N LEU A 73 -9.74 9.41 -4.63
CA LEU A 73 -8.31 9.71 -4.49
C LEU A 73 -7.66 10.24 -5.78
N GLY A 74 -8.40 10.33 -6.89
CA GLY A 74 -7.87 10.76 -8.19
C GLY A 74 -6.70 9.91 -8.67
N LEU A 75 -6.76 8.60 -8.45
CA LEU A 75 -5.63 7.68 -8.65
C LEU A 75 -5.16 7.49 -10.09
N PRO A 76 -6.00 7.57 -11.15
CA PRO A 76 -5.52 7.39 -12.52
C PRO A 76 -4.37 8.33 -12.87
N GLY A 77 -4.48 9.61 -12.48
CA GLY A 77 -3.42 10.61 -12.70
C GLY A 77 -2.17 10.36 -11.85
N ARG A 78 -2.34 9.86 -10.62
CA ARG A 78 -1.21 9.60 -9.70
C ARG A 78 -0.43 8.34 -10.07
N MET A 79 -1.13 7.30 -10.54
CA MET A 79 -0.55 6.02 -10.93
C MET A 79 -0.18 5.95 -12.41
N LYS A 80 -0.50 7.00 -13.19
CA LYS A 80 -0.33 7.05 -14.66
C LYS A 80 -1.04 5.89 -15.37
N LEU A 81 -2.24 5.58 -14.91
CA LEU A 81 -3.12 4.56 -15.49
C LEU A 81 -4.21 5.23 -16.33
N PRO A 82 -4.73 4.53 -17.36
CA PRO A 82 -5.63 5.13 -18.35
C PRO A 82 -7.00 5.50 -17.79
N ASP A 83 -7.53 4.71 -16.86
CA ASP A 83 -8.87 4.87 -16.31
C ASP A 83 -8.98 4.29 -14.88
N ASP A 84 -10.08 4.60 -14.21
CA ASP A 84 -10.38 4.11 -12.86
C ASP A 84 -10.53 2.59 -12.76
N GLY A 85 -10.89 1.91 -13.86
CA GLY A 85 -11.04 0.45 -13.91
C GLY A 85 -9.68 -0.24 -13.90
N ALA A 86 -8.72 0.30 -14.65
CA ALA A 86 -7.33 -0.15 -14.62
C ALA A 86 -6.72 0.04 -13.22
N VAL A 87 -7.05 1.15 -12.54
CA VAL A 87 -6.65 1.37 -11.15
C VAL A 87 -7.30 0.35 -10.22
N ALA A 88 -8.62 0.14 -10.31
CA ALA A 88 -9.33 -0.81 -9.47
C ALA A 88 -8.75 -2.23 -9.60
N ALA A 89 -8.44 -2.67 -10.83
CA ALA A 89 -7.79 -3.95 -11.07
C ALA A 89 -6.39 -4.04 -10.44
N GLU A 90 -5.61 -2.95 -10.47
CA GLU A 90 -4.29 -2.90 -9.87
C GLU A 90 -4.35 -2.89 -8.34
N ILE A 91 -5.29 -2.15 -7.75
CA ILE A 91 -5.54 -2.16 -6.29
C ILE A 91 -5.96 -3.57 -5.88
N ARG A 92 -6.88 -4.23 -6.60
CA ARG A 92 -7.32 -5.60 -6.30
C ARG A 92 -6.15 -6.58 -6.23
N LYS A 93 -5.19 -6.51 -7.16
CA LYS A 93 -4.00 -7.37 -7.16
C LYS A 93 -3.09 -7.11 -5.96
N ARG A 94 -3.02 -5.86 -5.52
CA ARG A 94 -2.14 -5.40 -4.43
C ARG A 94 -2.80 -5.51 -3.06
N LEU A 95 -4.12 -5.58 -3.00
CA LEU A 95 -4.92 -5.66 -1.78
C LEU A 95 -4.63 -6.93 -1.00
N PHE A 96 -4.40 -6.77 0.29
CA PHE A 96 -4.31 -7.87 1.23
C PHE A 96 -5.11 -7.55 2.49
N VAL A 97 -5.63 -8.61 3.11
CA VAL A 97 -6.34 -8.57 4.38
C VAL A 97 -5.91 -9.82 5.12
N ASP A 98 -4.97 -9.65 6.04
CA ASP A 98 -4.30 -10.77 6.72
C ASP A 98 -4.42 -10.62 8.24
N VAL A 99 -4.44 -11.74 8.95
CA VAL A 99 -4.37 -11.73 10.42
C VAL A 99 -2.95 -11.45 10.86
N GLY A 100 -2.77 -10.56 11.82
CA GLY A 100 -1.47 -10.22 12.37
C GLY A 100 -1.60 -9.68 13.78
N GLU A 101 -0.63 -8.86 14.17
CA GLU A 101 -0.59 -8.20 15.46
C GLU A 101 -0.43 -6.69 15.29
N ALA A 102 -1.06 -5.94 16.18
CA ALA A 102 -0.90 -4.51 16.29
C ALA A 102 -0.32 -4.15 17.66
N GLU A 103 0.63 -3.23 17.68
CA GLU A 103 1.14 -2.66 18.92
C GLU A 103 0.15 -1.59 19.42
N THR A 104 -0.32 -1.77 20.65
CA THR A 104 -1.18 -0.80 21.33
C THR A 104 -0.57 -0.43 22.68
N ALA A 105 -1.06 0.64 23.31
CA ALA A 105 -0.61 1.05 24.64
C ALA A 105 -0.77 -0.04 25.72
N MET A 106 -1.64 -1.04 25.49
CA MET A 106 -1.88 -2.17 26.38
C MET A 106 -1.11 -3.45 25.96
N GLY A 107 -0.12 -3.31 25.08
CA GLY A 107 0.68 -4.40 24.53
C GLY A 107 0.20 -4.87 23.15
N ARG A 108 0.77 -5.98 22.67
CA ARG A 108 0.42 -6.56 21.36
C ARG A 108 -0.96 -7.18 21.41
N VAL A 109 -1.82 -6.78 20.49
CA VAL A 109 -3.17 -7.34 20.32
C VAL A 109 -3.28 -7.94 18.92
N PRO A 110 -4.03 -9.03 18.75
CA PRO A 110 -4.30 -9.52 17.41
C PRO A 110 -5.06 -8.45 16.61
N SER A 111 -4.74 -8.35 15.34
CA SER A 111 -5.34 -7.40 14.40
C SER A 111 -5.63 -8.06 13.06
N ILE A 112 -6.56 -7.48 12.31
CA ILE A 112 -6.71 -7.72 10.88
C ILE A 112 -6.02 -6.56 10.17
N ASN A 113 -4.96 -6.85 9.44
CA ASN A 113 -4.18 -5.87 8.71
C ASN A 113 -4.77 -5.71 7.31
N ILE A 114 -5.35 -4.54 7.04
CA ILE A 114 -5.97 -4.21 5.75
C ILE A 114 -5.07 -3.22 5.01
N GLY A 115 -4.62 -3.57 3.81
CA GLY A 115 -3.65 -2.73 3.12
C GLY A 115 -3.40 -3.10 1.67
N VAL A 116 -2.45 -2.39 1.07
CA VAL A 116 -2.01 -2.63 -0.31
C VAL A 116 -0.49 -2.76 -0.39
N LYS A 117 -0.04 -3.72 -1.19
CA LYS A 117 1.37 -3.91 -1.50
C LYS A 117 1.80 -2.89 -2.56
N GLY A 118 2.72 -1.98 -2.22
CA GLY A 118 3.24 -0.96 -3.13
C GLY A 118 4.75 -1.02 -3.28
N ALA A 119 5.31 -0.15 -4.11
CA ALA A 119 6.74 0.18 -4.08
C ALA A 119 6.99 1.31 -3.05
N VAL A 120 8.21 1.42 -2.52
CA VAL A 120 8.57 2.51 -1.59
C VAL A 120 8.26 3.89 -2.16
N ARG A 121 8.51 4.12 -3.46
CA ARG A 121 8.17 5.40 -4.12
C ARG A 121 6.67 5.71 -4.13
N ASP A 122 5.83 4.69 -4.04
CA ASP A 122 4.37 4.80 -4.07
C ASP A 122 3.78 4.75 -2.64
N GLN A 123 4.63 4.82 -1.60
CA GLN A 123 4.21 4.69 -0.20
C GLN A 123 3.03 5.62 0.13
N LYS A 124 3.09 6.89 -0.26
CA LYS A 124 2.01 7.85 -0.01
C LYS A 124 0.70 7.45 -0.71
N ILE A 125 0.78 6.90 -1.91
CA ILE A 125 -0.41 6.40 -2.62
C ILE A 125 -0.98 5.19 -1.87
N SER A 126 -0.11 4.26 -1.44
CA SER A 126 -0.51 3.09 -0.67
C SER A 126 -1.13 3.47 0.69
N GLU A 127 -0.60 4.48 1.38
CA GLU A 127 -1.15 5.04 2.62
C GLU A 127 -2.54 5.63 2.39
N ASP A 128 -2.70 6.50 1.39
CA ASP A 128 -3.98 7.12 1.06
C ASP A 128 -5.04 6.05 0.72
N VAL A 129 -4.66 5.03 -0.06
CA VAL A 129 -5.54 3.92 -0.42
C VAL A 129 -5.90 3.08 0.81
N ALA A 130 -4.94 2.73 1.67
CA ALA A 130 -5.21 1.94 2.87
C ALA A 130 -6.12 2.69 3.86
N MET A 131 -5.91 3.99 4.05
CA MET A 131 -6.78 4.83 4.88
C MET A 131 -8.20 4.92 4.32
N ARG A 132 -8.34 5.14 3.00
CA ARG A 132 -9.65 5.21 2.35
C ARG A 132 -10.39 3.88 2.39
N LEU A 133 -9.70 2.76 2.18
CA LEU A 133 -10.28 1.42 2.33
C LEU A 133 -10.78 1.17 3.76
N MET A 134 -10.08 1.69 4.77
CA MET A 134 -10.50 1.57 6.16
C MET A 134 -11.86 2.25 6.40
N GLU A 135 -12.17 3.34 5.69
CA GLU A 135 -13.48 3.97 5.76
C GLU A 135 -14.61 3.06 5.30
N ASP A 136 -14.35 2.22 4.29
CA ASP A 136 -15.33 1.24 3.82
C ASP A 136 -15.39 0.02 4.74
N VAL A 137 -14.27 -0.37 5.35
CA VAL A 137 -14.27 -1.40 6.42
C VAL A 137 -15.17 -0.98 7.58
N TRP A 138 -15.07 0.27 8.05
CA TRP A 138 -15.95 0.76 9.11
C TRP A 138 -17.43 0.73 8.73
N LYS A 139 -17.78 1.09 7.48
CA LYS A 139 -19.14 0.97 6.97
C LYS A 139 -19.61 -0.48 6.91
N ILE A 140 -18.79 -1.39 6.40
CA ILE A 140 -19.10 -2.82 6.29
C ILE A 140 -19.33 -3.44 7.67
N LEU A 141 -18.55 -3.04 8.67
CA LEU A 141 -18.66 -3.53 10.04
C LEU A 141 -19.69 -2.77 10.89
N GLY A 142 -20.26 -1.67 10.37
CA GLY A 142 -21.20 -0.83 11.11
C GLY A 142 -20.56 -0.09 12.31
N ILE A 143 -19.24 0.08 12.31
CA ILE A 143 -18.49 0.71 13.41
C ILE A 143 -18.35 2.20 13.12
N LYS A 144 -18.48 3.05 14.16
CA LYS A 144 -18.20 4.48 14.01
C LYS A 144 -16.71 4.71 13.77
N PRO A 145 -16.33 5.49 12.74
CA PRO A 145 -14.93 5.83 12.52
C PRO A 145 -14.36 6.58 13.74
N PRO A 146 -13.08 6.37 14.08
CA PRO A 146 -12.41 7.21 15.06
C PRO A 146 -12.43 8.68 14.61
N PRO A 147 -12.50 9.64 15.54
CA PRO A 147 -12.47 11.06 15.19
C PRO A 147 -11.17 11.38 14.45
N LYS A 148 -11.28 11.91 13.23
CA LYS A 148 -10.14 12.45 12.48
C LYS A 148 -9.57 13.62 13.29
N LYS A 149 -8.32 13.50 13.75
CA LYS A 149 -7.58 14.61 14.38
C LYS A 149 -6.96 15.50 13.31
#